data_AF-A0A7S1GAA9-F1
#
_entry.id   AF-A0A7S1GAA9-F1
#
_cell.length_a   1.000
_cell.length_b   1.000
_cell.length_c   1.000
_cell.angle_alpha   90.00
_cell.angle_beta   90.00
_cell.angle_gamma   90.00
#
_symmetry.space_group_name_H-M   'P 1'
#
loop_
_entity.id
_entity.type
_entity.pdbx_description
1 polymer ?
#
loop_
_entity_poly.entity_id
_entity_poly.type
_entity_poly.pdbx_seq_one_letter_code
_entity_poly.pdbx_strand_id
1 'polypeptide(L)'
;LRPSFASARSTSQGRSMLYYDSDKFNLRRLVHSVMSVISIVVVVSFTVTAGVRIADADAACAAEAGPLWAGVDSGDKRFFVTHLFGDVDCHYHQVPRIDVSRSGLTEVDDRIGLFTNLQELLAHDNPELATLSPAVGRLSALQTLRIDGTATATQIVWRDA
;
A
#
# COMPACT_ATOMS: atom_id res chain seq x y z
N LEU A 1 9.10 -49.22 -89.87
CA LEU A 1 10.24 -48.97 -88.96
C LEU A 1 9.73 -48.23 -87.72
N ARG A 2 9.63 -48.90 -86.56
CA ARG A 2 9.62 -48.24 -85.24
C ARG A 2 11.09 -47.97 -84.86
N PRO A 3 11.40 -46.89 -84.14
CA PRO A 3 11.36 -46.84 -82.66
C PRO A 3 10.92 -45.45 -82.13
N SER A 4 10.89 -45.06 -80.85
CA SER A 4 10.60 -45.63 -79.54
C SER A 4 10.73 -44.47 -78.54
N PHE A 5 9.94 -44.47 -77.45
CA PHE A 5 10.08 -43.73 -76.17
C PHE A 5 10.17 -42.19 -76.16
N ALA A 6 9.25 -41.53 -75.42
CA ALA A 6 9.54 -41.04 -74.07
C ALA A 6 8.31 -40.38 -73.42
N SER A 7 8.07 -40.79 -72.18
CA SER A 7 7.15 -40.17 -71.23
C SER A 7 7.67 -38.79 -70.81
N ALA A 8 6.80 -37.79 -70.75
CA ALA A 8 6.97 -36.68 -69.80
C ALA A 8 5.61 -36.08 -69.43
N ARG A 9 5.12 -36.54 -68.28
CA ARG A 9 4.10 -35.91 -67.45
C ARG A 9 4.59 -34.50 -67.10
N SER A 10 3.83 -33.45 -67.39
CA SER A 10 4.04 -32.13 -66.79
C SER A 10 2.74 -31.64 -66.18
N THR A 11 2.70 -31.89 -64.88
CA THR A 11 1.80 -31.35 -63.87
C THR A 11 1.53 -29.85 -64.07
N SER A 12 0.28 -29.52 -64.37
CA SER A 12 -0.30 -28.20 -64.15
C SER A 12 -0.56 -28.02 -62.66
N GLN A 13 0.47 -27.81 -61.84
CA GLN A 13 0.23 -27.37 -60.47
C GLN A 13 1.50 -26.82 -59.83
N GLY A 14 1.36 -25.65 -59.20
CA GLY A 14 2.29 -25.18 -58.20
C GLY A 14 3.18 -24.04 -58.65
N ARG A 15 2.60 -22.86 -58.85
CA ARG A 15 3.41 -21.64 -58.68
C ARG A 15 2.61 -20.43 -58.25
N SER A 16 1.98 -20.51 -57.07
CA SER A 16 1.41 -19.33 -56.42
C SER A 16 0.97 -19.59 -55.00
N MET A 17 1.79 -20.15 -54.11
CA MET A 17 1.39 -20.19 -52.69
C MET A 17 2.49 -20.53 -51.68
N LEU A 18 3.62 -19.80 -51.59
CA LEU A 18 4.50 -19.97 -50.40
C LEU A 18 5.22 -18.72 -49.89
N TYR A 19 4.93 -17.51 -50.39
CA TYR A 19 5.63 -16.31 -49.90
C TYR A 19 4.85 -15.51 -48.84
N TYR A 20 3.58 -15.82 -48.54
CA TYR A 20 2.71 -14.91 -47.76
C TYR A 20 2.27 -15.42 -46.37
N ASP A 21 2.76 -16.56 -45.90
CA ASP A 21 2.24 -17.20 -44.67
C ASP A 21 3.21 -17.19 -43.47
N SER A 22 4.52 -17.29 -43.72
CA SER A 22 5.55 -17.17 -42.67
C SER A 22 5.50 -15.82 -41.94
N ASP A 23 5.33 -14.72 -42.70
CA ASP A 23 5.31 -13.36 -42.14
C ASP A 23 4.03 -13.10 -41.32
N LYS A 24 2.88 -13.65 -41.73
CA LYS A 24 1.63 -13.58 -40.95
C LYS A 24 1.71 -14.38 -39.66
N PHE A 25 2.34 -15.56 -39.70
CA PHE A 25 2.53 -16.40 -38.52
C PHE A 25 3.50 -15.75 -37.52
N ASN A 26 4.62 -15.21 -38.00
CA ASN A 26 5.59 -14.48 -37.18
C ASN A 26 4.99 -13.17 -36.65
N LEU A 27 4.22 -12.43 -37.45
CA LEU A 27 3.52 -11.21 -37.01
C LEU A 27 2.48 -11.51 -35.94
N ARG A 28 1.71 -12.60 -36.04
CA ARG A 28 0.75 -12.99 -34.98
C ARG A 28 1.45 -13.34 -33.67
N ARG A 29 2.57 -14.07 -33.73
CA ARG A 29 3.39 -14.39 -32.54
C ARG A 29 4.00 -13.13 -31.92
N LEU A 30 4.53 -12.22 -32.75
CA LEU A 30 5.05 -10.92 -32.34
C LEU A 30 3.97 -10.07 -31.69
N VAL A 31 2.79 -9.95 -32.30
CA VAL A 31 1.66 -9.18 -31.75
C VAL A 31 1.23 -9.77 -30.40
N HIS A 32 1.08 -11.08 -30.26
CA HIS A 32 0.71 -11.69 -28.98
C HIS A 32 1.78 -11.46 -27.90
N SER A 33 3.05 -11.60 -28.26
CA SER A 33 4.18 -11.32 -27.37
C SER A 33 4.20 -9.85 -26.91
N VAL A 34 4.06 -8.91 -27.84
CA VAL A 34 4.02 -7.47 -27.55
C VAL A 34 2.80 -7.11 -26.69
N MET A 35 1.62 -7.64 -26.99
CA MET A 35 0.41 -7.39 -26.19
C MET A 35 0.52 -7.98 -24.78
N SER A 36 1.18 -9.14 -24.62
CA SER A 36 1.48 -9.73 -23.31
C SER A 36 2.45 -8.85 -22.52
N VAL A 37 3.55 -8.41 -23.14
CA VAL A 37 4.52 -7.50 -22.51
C VAL A 37 3.86 -6.17 -22.12
N ILE A 38 3.03 -5.57 -22.99
CA ILE A 38 2.27 -4.36 -22.68
C ILE A 38 1.33 -4.60 -21.50
N SER A 39 0.62 -5.73 -21.48
CA SER A 39 -0.28 -6.08 -20.37
C SER A 39 0.48 -6.20 -19.05
N ILE A 40 1.63 -6.87 -19.05
CA ILE A 40 2.51 -6.99 -17.88
C ILE A 40 3.01 -5.62 -17.44
N VAL A 41 3.50 -4.79 -18.35
CA VAL A 41 3.99 -3.44 -18.05
C VAL A 41 2.89 -2.58 -17.45
N VAL A 42 1.67 -2.60 -18.02
CA VAL A 42 0.53 -1.85 -17.49
C VAL A 42 0.16 -2.32 -16.08
N VAL A 43 0.10 -3.64 -15.86
CA VAL A 43 -0.20 -4.21 -14.52
C VAL A 43 0.88 -3.81 -13.51
N VAL A 44 2.16 -3.91 -13.87
CA VAL A 44 3.28 -3.51 -12.99
C VAL A 44 3.27 -2.01 -12.71
N SER A 45 3.06 -1.17 -13.73
CA SER A 45 2.96 0.28 -13.54
C SER A 45 1.78 0.66 -12.65
N PHE A 46 0.63 0.00 -12.81
CA PHE A 46 -0.56 0.23 -11.98
C PHE A 46 -0.30 -0.16 -10.52
N THR A 47 0.25 -1.35 -10.27
CA THR A 47 0.50 -1.83 -8.89
C THR A 47 1.60 -1.03 -8.20
N VAL A 48 2.68 -0.65 -8.90
CA VAL A 48 3.74 0.21 -8.34
C VAL A 48 3.19 1.59 -8.00
N THR A 49 2.41 2.21 -8.90
CA THR A 49 1.85 3.55 -8.67
C THR A 49 0.85 3.55 -7.50
N ALA A 50 0.01 2.51 -7.42
CA ALA A 50 -0.92 2.36 -6.31
C ALA A 50 -0.19 2.15 -4.97
N GLY A 51 0.85 1.29 -4.96
CA GLY A 51 1.66 1.03 -3.77
C GLY A 51 2.39 2.28 -3.24
N VAL A 52 3.00 3.07 -4.14
CA VAL A 52 3.66 4.33 -3.79
C VAL A 52 2.66 5.30 -3.15
N ARG A 53 1.46 5.46 -3.73
CA ARG A 53 0.43 6.36 -3.19
C ARG A 53 -0.07 5.96 -1.80
N ILE A 54 -0.15 4.66 -1.50
CA ILE A 54 -0.58 4.17 -0.19
C ILE A 54 0.50 4.49 0.87
N ALA A 55 1.78 4.28 0.54
CA ALA A 55 2.89 4.59 1.44
C ALA A 55 3.01 6.10 1.69
N ASP A 56 2.84 6.92 0.64
CA ASP A 56 2.86 8.38 0.76
C ASP A 56 1.71 8.88 1.65
N ALA A 57 0.53 8.28 1.53
CA ALA A 57 -0.62 8.61 2.36
C ALA A 57 -0.44 8.20 3.83
N ASP A 58 0.09 7.00 4.10
CA ASP A 58 0.42 6.56 5.46
C ASP A 58 1.46 7.50 6.10
N ALA A 59 2.47 7.92 5.34
CA ALA A 59 3.49 8.86 5.80
C ALA A 59 2.91 10.26 6.09
N ALA A 60 1.96 10.73 5.27
CA ALA A 60 1.25 11.98 5.53
C ALA A 60 0.46 11.92 6.84
N CYS A 61 -0.30 10.83 7.06
CA CYS A 61 -1.03 10.62 8.31
C CYS A 61 -0.09 10.51 9.52
N ALA A 62 1.07 9.86 9.36
CA ALA A 62 2.09 9.74 10.40
C ALA A 62 2.71 11.09 10.76
N ALA A 63 2.92 11.98 9.79
CA ALA A 63 3.50 13.30 10.04
C ALA A 63 2.58 14.16 10.93
N GLU A 64 1.27 14.06 10.74
CA GLU A 64 0.28 14.76 11.55
C GLU A 64 0.07 14.10 12.92
N ALA A 65 -0.20 12.79 12.97
CA ALA A 65 -0.48 12.08 14.22
C ALA A 65 0.78 11.78 15.08
N GLY A 66 1.97 11.93 14.51
CA GLY A 66 3.23 11.71 15.20
C GLY A 66 3.50 10.23 15.53
N PRO A 67 4.29 9.94 16.58
CA PRO A 67 4.75 8.58 16.87
C PRO A 67 3.63 7.60 17.23
N LEU A 68 2.47 8.12 17.67
CA LEU A 68 1.30 7.31 17.99
C LEU A 68 0.75 6.53 16.79
N TRP A 69 0.90 7.08 15.58
CA TRP A 69 0.44 6.43 14.35
C TRP A 69 1.16 5.11 14.05
N ALA A 70 2.40 4.96 14.53
CA ALA A 70 3.16 3.72 14.36
C ALA A 70 2.54 2.55 15.14
N GLY A 71 1.79 2.84 16.21
CA GLY A 71 1.08 1.83 17.01
C GLY A 71 -0.34 1.50 16.53
N VAL A 72 -0.81 2.13 15.45
CA VAL A 72 -2.12 1.80 14.87
C VAL A 72 -1.98 0.54 14.03
N ASP A 73 -2.88 -0.43 14.24
CA ASP A 73 -2.94 -1.62 13.39
C ASP A 73 -3.22 -1.22 11.93
N SER A 74 -2.44 -1.79 11.01
CA SER A 74 -2.66 -1.69 9.57
C SER A 74 -4.12 -1.91 9.12
N GLY A 75 -4.88 -2.76 9.82
CA GLY A 75 -6.30 -3.00 9.53
C GLY A 75 -7.23 -1.85 9.92
N ASP A 76 -6.82 -1.03 10.89
CA ASP A 76 -7.58 0.12 11.39
C ASP A 76 -7.18 1.44 10.69
N LYS A 77 -6.02 1.46 10.03
CA LYS A 77 -5.58 2.60 9.23
C LYS A 77 -6.49 2.80 8.03
N ARG A 78 -7.34 3.83 8.11
CA ARG A 78 -8.20 4.28 7.00
C ARG A 78 -7.80 5.69 6.59
N PHE A 79 -7.44 5.83 5.32
CA PHE A 79 -7.13 7.12 4.72
C PHE A 79 -7.61 7.15 3.27
N PHE A 80 -8.06 8.32 2.84
CA PHE A 80 -8.58 8.54 1.50
C PHE A 80 -7.88 9.73 0.87
N VAL A 81 -7.51 9.62 -0.40
CA VAL A 81 -7.05 10.78 -1.15
C VAL A 81 -8.29 11.56 -1.59
N THR A 82 -8.51 12.74 -1.03
CA THR A 82 -9.71 13.54 -1.32
C THR A 82 -9.52 14.46 -2.53
N HIS A 83 -10.65 14.74 -3.20
CA HIS A 83 -10.70 15.14 -4.59
C HIS A 83 -10.50 16.64 -4.82
N LEU A 84 -9.26 17.03 -5.17
CA LEU A 84 -8.89 17.82 -6.36
C LEU A 84 -7.37 18.09 -6.38
N PHE A 85 -6.76 18.16 -5.19
CA PHE A 85 -5.36 18.58 -4.99
C PHE A 85 -4.42 17.46 -4.51
N GLY A 86 -4.96 16.27 -4.22
CA GLY A 86 -4.14 15.14 -3.75
C GLY A 86 -3.91 15.11 -2.25
N ASP A 87 -4.71 15.86 -1.47
CA ASP A 87 -4.64 15.84 -0.01
C ASP A 87 -5.12 14.50 0.55
N VAL A 88 -4.49 14.06 1.62
CA VAL A 88 -4.76 12.80 2.31
C VAL A 88 -5.65 13.10 3.51
N ASP A 89 -6.85 12.52 3.52
CA ASP A 89 -7.77 12.56 4.66
C ASP A 89 -7.57 11.30 5.51
N CYS A 90 -7.13 11.48 6.75
CA CYS A 90 -6.79 10.41 7.69
C CYS A 90 -7.92 10.21 8.69
N HIS A 91 -8.54 9.03 8.69
CA HIS A 91 -9.70 8.74 9.54
C HIS A 91 -9.28 8.32 10.96
N TYR A 92 -8.62 9.21 11.70
CA TYR A 92 -8.18 8.95 13.09
C TYR A 92 -9.33 8.56 14.02
N HIS A 93 -10.53 9.09 13.77
CA HIS A 93 -11.76 8.79 14.51
C HIS A 93 -12.23 7.34 14.36
N GLN A 94 -11.60 6.53 13.50
CA GLN A 94 -11.96 5.11 13.32
C GLN A 94 -10.99 4.15 13.99
N VAL A 95 -9.97 4.67 14.68
CA VAL A 95 -8.96 3.86 15.38
C VAL A 95 -9.44 3.54 16.79
N PRO A 96 -9.75 2.27 17.10
CA PRO A 96 -10.20 1.87 18.43
C PRO A 96 -9.04 1.58 19.39
N ARG A 97 -7.87 1.21 18.86
CA ARG A 97 -6.72 0.78 19.65
C ARG A 97 -5.41 1.32 19.08
N ILE A 98 -4.53 1.75 19.99
CA ILE A 98 -3.14 2.12 19.69
C ILE A 98 -2.24 1.30 20.62
N ASP A 99 -1.27 0.60 20.03
CA ASP A 99 -0.24 -0.15 20.75
C ASP A 99 1.16 0.35 20.37
N VAL A 100 1.70 1.23 21.22
CA VAL A 100 3.04 1.79 21.14
C VAL A 100 3.94 1.23 22.22
N SER A 101 3.67 0.01 22.69
CA SER A 101 4.44 -0.63 23.75
C SER A 101 5.85 -0.98 23.25
N ARG A 102 6.88 -0.73 24.07
CA ARG A 102 8.30 -0.91 23.70
C ARG A 102 8.73 -0.20 22.41
N SER A 103 8.16 0.98 22.13
CA SER A 103 8.47 1.76 20.91
C SER A 103 9.52 2.84 21.13
N GLY A 104 10.00 3.02 22.36
CA GLY A 104 10.87 4.15 22.71
C GLY A 104 10.11 5.47 22.78
N LEU A 105 8.82 5.42 23.08
CA LEU A 105 7.98 6.60 23.22
C LEU A 105 8.44 7.42 24.43
N THR A 106 8.63 8.73 24.23
CA THR A 106 9.11 9.65 25.27
C THR A 106 7.99 10.53 25.84
N GLU A 107 6.99 10.86 25.03
CA GLU A 107 5.80 11.62 25.43
C GLU A 107 4.56 11.21 24.63
N VAL A 108 3.39 11.36 25.25
CA VAL A 108 2.10 11.40 24.56
C VAL A 108 1.65 12.85 24.54
N ASP A 109 1.69 13.49 23.38
CA ASP A 109 1.32 14.90 23.20
C ASP A 109 -0.19 15.08 22.95
N ASP A 110 -0.61 16.32 22.69
CA ASP A 110 -2.01 16.68 22.45
C ASP A 110 -2.61 16.02 21.18
N ARG A 111 -1.78 15.47 20.28
CA ARG A 111 -2.24 14.79 19.05
C ARG A 111 -3.02 13.53 19.36
N ILE A 112 -2.90 12.97 20.56
CA ILE A 112 -3.78 11.89 21.01
C ILE A 112 -5.27 12.28 20.89
N GLY A 113 -5.60 13.58 20.93
CA GLY A 113 -6.95 14.10 20.72
C GLY A 113 -7.51 13.88 19.31
N LEU A 114 -6.68 13.56 18.30
CA LEU A 114 -7.14 13.18 16.96
C LEU A 114 -7.92 11.85 16.98
N PHE A 115 -7.58 10.96 17.90
CA PHE A 115 -8.16 9.62 18.01
C PHE A 115 -9.40 9.64 18.93
N THR A 116 -10.43 10.40 18.54
CA THR A 116 -11.59 10.71 19.40
C THR A 116 -12.39 9.49 19.86
N ASN A 117 -12.31 8.38 19.13
CA ASN A 117 -12.99 7.12 19.46
C ASN A 117 -12.05 6.05 20.02
N LEU A 118 -10.83 6.43 20.42
CA LEU A 118 -9.85 5.50 21.00
C LEU A 118 -10.41 4.87 22.27
N GLN A 119 -10.38 3.54 22.32
CA GLN A 119 -10.85 2.72 23.45
C GLN A 119 -9.68 2.14 24.24
N GLU A 120 -8.58 1.80 23.57
CA GLU A 120 -7.41 1.20 24.18
C GLU A 120 -6.13 1.95 23.79
N LEU A 121 -5.40 2.46 24.79
CA LEU A 121 -4.04 2.99 24.63
C LEU A 121 -3.06 2.12 25.42
N LEU A 122 -2.21 1.39 24.71
CA LEU A 122 -1.16 0.57 25.27
C LEU A 122 0.21 1.22 24.98
N ALA A 123 0.86 1.71 26.03
CA ALA A 123 2.15 2.38 25.97
C ALA A 123 3.13 1.83 27.03
N HIS A 124 2.94 0.57 27.41
CA HIS A 124 3.75 -0.07 28.44
C HIS A 124 5.17 -0.37 27.97
N ASP A 125 6.08 -0.57 28.92
CA ASP A 125 7.50 -0.83 28.68
C ASP A 125 8.19 0.27 27.84
N ASN A 126 7.77 1.53 27.99
CA ASN A 126 8.48 2.69 27.46
C ASN A 126 9.17 3.44 28.60
N PRO A 127 10.41 3.09 28.97
CA PRO A 127 11.08 3.64 30.15
C PRO A 127 11.35 5.15 30.05
N GLU A 128 11.41 5.70 28.84
CA GLU A 128 11.60 7.13 28.60
C GLU A 128 10.28 7.93 28.58
N LEU A 129 9.12 7.26 28.65
CA LEU A 129 7.82 7.92 28.65
C LEU A 129 7.61 8.67 29.97
N ALA A 130 7.85 9.98 29.94
CA ALA A 130 7.87 10.86 31.11
C ALA A 130 6.73 11.88 31.14
N THR A 131 5.98 12.05 30.05
CA THR A 131 4.85 13.00 29.99
C THR A 131 3.64 12.40 29.28
N LEU A 132 2.45 12.60 29.88
CA LEU A 132 1.15 12.40 29.23
C LEU A 132 0.41 13.74 29.18
N SER A 133 -0.06 14.12 27.99
CA SER A 133 -0.90 15.31 27.81
C SER A 133 -2.25 15.18 28.56
N PRO A 134 -2.81 16.29 29.09
CA PRO A 134 -4.18 16.34 29.59
C PRO A 134 -5.24 15.91 28.54
N ALA A 135 -4.91 15.94 27.25
CA ALA A 135 -5.78 15.48 26.18
C ALA A 135 -6.18 14.00 26.35
N VAL A 136 -5.33 13.17 26.97
CA VAL A 136 -5.69 11.78 27.31
C VAL A 136 -6.94 11.73 28.20
N GLY A 137 -7.08 12.67 29.14
CA GLY A 137 -8.25 12.77 30.01
C GLY A 137 -9.52 13.25 29.31
N ARG A 138 -9.43 13.76 28.08
CA ARG A 138 -10.58 14.20 27.27
C ARG A 138 -11.12 13.10 26.34
N LEU A 139 -10.45 11.95 26.26
CA LEU A 139 -10.88 10.81 25.44
C LEU A 139 -12.05 10.09 26.10
N SER A 140 -13.28 10.53 25.81
CA SER A 140 -14.49 9.99 26.44
C SER A 140 -14.77 8.52 26.14
N ALA A 141 -14.18 7.98 25.07
CA ALA A 141 -14.32 6.59 24.67
C ALA A 141 -13.24 5.66 25.27
N LEU A 142 -12.22 6.21 25.94
CA LEU A 142 -11.08 5.44 26.43
C LEU A 142 -11.50 4.55 27.61
N GLN A 143 -11.30 3.25 27.46
CA GLN A 143 -11.65 2.23 28.44
C GLN A 143 -10.41 1.65 29.11
N THR A 144 -9.31 1.53 28.36
CA THR A 144 -8.06 0.93 28.83
C THR A 144 -6.88 1.87 28.56
N LEU A 145 -6.13 2.20 29.61
CA LEU A 145 -4.85 2.88 29.53
C LEU A 145 -3.79 2.02 30.25
N ARG A 146 -2.79 1.55 29.51
CA ARG A 146 -1.66 0.78 30.06
C ARG A 146 -0.35 1.52 29.86
N ILE A 147 0.25 1.95 30.97
CA ILE A 147 1.51 2.70 31.03
C ILE A 147 2.48 2.07 32.04
N ASP A 148 2.32 0.79 32.35
CA ASP A 148 3.25 0.05 33.21
C ASP A 148 4.67 0.03 32.62
N GLY A 149 5.70 0.10 33.47
CA GLY A 149 7.09 0.14 33.00
C GLY A 149 7.50 1.44 32.31
N THR A 150 6.80 2.55 32.57
CA THR A 150 7.15 3.89 32.12
C THR A 150 7.72 4.74 33.26
N ALA A 151 8.46 5.81 32.93
CA ALA A 151 8.89 6.79 33.92
C ALA A 151 7.72 7.55 34.57
N THR A 152 6.58 7.67 33.86
CA THR A 152 5.35 8.30 34.37
C THR A 152 4.59 7.46 35.40
N ALA A 153 4.83 6.15 35.50
CA ALA A 153 4.15 5.29 36.46
C ALA A 153 4.46 5.64 37.94
N THR A 154 5.51 6.43 38.19
CA THR A 154 5.89 6.89 39.54
C THR A 154 5.55 8.36 39.82
N GLN A 155 5.19 9.15 38.81
CA GLN A 155 4.78 10.55 38.95
C GLN A 155 3.89 10.95 37.75
N ILE A 156 2.57 10.96 37.93
CA ILE A 156 1.65 11.46 36.89
C ILE A 156 1.82 12.98 36.82
N VAL A 157 2.59 13.46 35.85
CA VAL A 157 2.71 14.88 35.52
C VAL A 157 1.83 15.14 34.30
N TRP A 158 0.65 15.71 34.53
CA TRP A 158 -0.14 16.34 33.48
C TRP A 158 0.54 17.67 33.15
N ARG A 159 0.95 17.90 31.89
CA ARG A 159 1.36 19.25 31.47
C ARG A 159 0.09 20.10 31.35
N ASP A 160 -0.24 20.82 32.42
CA ASP A 160 -1.14 21.97 32.30
C ASP A 160 -0.40 23.12 31.61
N ALA A 161 -1.11 23.83 30.74
CA ALA A 161 -0.65 25.04 30.07
C ALA A 161 -0.56 26.23 31.04
#